data_AF-A0AAJ1IHU1-F1
#
_entry.id   AF-A0AAJ1IHU1-F1
#
_cell.length_a   1.000
_cell.length_b   1.000
_cell.length_c   1.000
_cell.angle_alpha   90.00
_cell.angle_beta   90.00
_cell.angle_gamma   90.00
#
_symmetry.space_group_name_H-M   'P 1'
#
loop_
_entity.id
_entity.type
_entity.pdbx_description
1 polymer ?
#
loop_
_entity_poly.entity_id
_entity_poly.type
_entity_poly.pdbx_seq_one_letter_code
_entity_poly.pdbx_strand_id
1 'polypeptide(L)'
;MYEQILEKISQEVPDTQWVEDNFKSIQEQVEQKSGGLFSVKGSQVILKGTSVPVPEPILTKLMELETKKKPILPLLRFWKKLAQNPSKDSRDDLYTFMQKNNIPITETGDIVTEKGVSQRKGSFVGDLVDDRTGSIDNSVGSYVSMPREEVNANRNQTCSAGLHVAAPDFVRNNWSSQVIIECIVNPKDVVSVPTDYNATKMRVCAYFVAGYSDKSKRDGSKVVSLNDFLDEPIPEVKQVMEEKAQEEQPRKENETTATSEKKPVEETVSDFASDLEGKTAREIVAYVKEHTGVEFTYSLKSKKFIKKKALELLEQNSTTKELEQVESEKNSNKAVVIGEKVVDLSQMGKRDMINFAKEKFNEKFSIITGRQSLKEKVTKLAESAGYKVIQ
;
A
#
# COMPACT_ATOMS: atom_id res chain seq x y z
N MET A 1 -15.17 56.02 -10.00
CA MET A 1 -14.01 55.15 -9.70
C MET A 1 -13.01 55.13 -10.85
N TYR A 2 -13.37 54.75 -12.08
CA TYR A 2 -12.46 54.78 -13.25
C TYR A 2 -12.00 56.20 -13.64
N GLU A 3 -12.94 57.14 -13.79
CA GLU A 3 -12.68 58.56 -14.08
C GLU A 3 -11.78 59.22 -13.03
N GLN A 4 -12.02 58.95 -11.74
CA GLN A 4 -11.24 59.47 -10.62
C GLN A 4 -9.81 58.91 -10.55
N ILE A 5 -9.57 57.72 -11.11
CA ILE A 5 -8.23 57.13 -11.21
C ILE A 5 -7.46 57.78 -12.35
N LEU A 6 -8.11 58.04 -13.50
CA LEU A 6 -7.51 58.74 -14.64
C LEU A 6 -7.16 60.20 -14.31
N GLU A 7 -7.99 60.88 -13.52
CA GLU A 7 -7.76 62.25 -13.08
C GLU A 7 -6.55 62.35 -12.11
N LYS A 8 -6.33 61.33 -11.26
CA LYS A 8 -5.13 61.24 -10.40
C LYS A 8 -3.85 60.90 -11.16
N ILE A 9 -3.93 60.08 -12.22
CA ILE A 9 -2.78 59.71 -13.06
C ILE A 9 -2.32 60.89 -13.93
N SER A 10 -3.22 61.85 -14.25
CA SER A 10 -2.88 62.97 -15.15
C SER A 10 -2.27 64.18 -14.45
N GLN A 11 -2.43 64.34 -13.13
CA GLN A 11 -1.99 65.53 -12.40
C GLN A 11 -0.63 65.41 -11.71
N GLU A 12 -0.21 64.19 -11.38
CA GLU A 12 1.13 63.90 -10.91
C GLU A 12 1.53 62.58 -11.57
N VAL A 13 2.68 62.51 -12.24
CA VAL A 13 3.23 61.21 -12.65
C VAL A 13 3.31 60.42 -11.35
N PRO A 14 2.48 59.38 -11.15
CA PRO A 14 2.48 58.70 -9.88
C PRO A 14 3.90 58.20 -9.68
N ASP A 15 4.50 58.57 -8.54
CA ASP A 15 5.82 58.09 -8.16
C ASP A 15 5.86 56.60 -8.50
N THR A 16 6.91 56.16 -9.19
CA THR A 16 7.11 54.75 -9.54
C THR A 16 6.81 53.83 -8.36
N GLN A 17 7.11 54.29 -7.13
CA GLN A 17 6.74 53.61 -5.89
C GLN A 17 5.21 53.42 -5.72
N TRP A 18 4.39 54.45 -5.96
CA TRP A 18 2.93 54.35 -5.91
C TRP A 18 2.38 53.40 -6.97
N VAL A 19 2.93 53.42 -8.19
CA VAL A 19 2.51 52.49 -9.24
C VAL A 19 2.89 51.06 -8.88
N GLU A 20 4.10 50.82 -8.40
CA GLU A 20 4.56 49.49 -7.94
C GLU A 20 3.74 48.99 -6.73
N ASP A 21 3.41 49.88 -5.79
CA ASP A 21 2.64 49.56 -4.58
C ASP A 21 1.18 49.19 -4.91
N ASN A 22 0.60 49.77 -5.97
CA ASN A 22 -0.81 49.60 -6.34
C ASN A 22 -1.04 48.65 -7.53
N PHE A 23 -0.05 48.45 -8.41
CA PHE A 23 -0.15 47.68 -9.65
C PHE A 23 0.93 46.60 -9.75
N LYS A 24 0.98 45.75 -8.72
CA LYS A 24 1.82 44.54 -8.71
C LYS A 24 1.58 43.70 -9.96
N SER A 25 2.64 43.05 -10.46
CA SER A 25 2.53 42.10 -11.55
C SER A 25 1.57 40.95 -11.19
N ILE A 26 0.95 40.31 -12.18
CA ILE A 26 0.07 39.15 -11.93
C ILE A 26 0.82 38.07 -11.12
N GLN A 27 2.12 37.89 -11.40
CA GLN A 27 2.98 36.99 -10.64
C GLN A 27 3.03 37.36 -9.15
N GLU A 28 3.41 38.60 -8.83
CA GLU A 28 3.49 39.08 -7.44
C GLU A 28 2.15 39.02 -6.73
N GLN A 29 1.04 39.31 -7.44
CA GLN A 29 -0.30 39.18 -6.88
C GLN A 29 -0.64 37.73 -6.53
N VAL A 30 -0.32 36.76 -7.40
CA VAL A 30 -0.56 35.33 -7.15
C VAL A 30 0.31 34.84 -6.00
N GLU A 31 1.59 35.20 -5.98
CA GLU A 31 2.53 34.80 -4.92
C GLU A 31 2.12 35.38 -3.56
N GLN A 32 1.80 36.68 -3.50
CA GLN A 32 1.37 37.33 -2.27
C GLN A 32 0.03 36.77 -1.76
N LYS A 33 -0.98 36.68 -2.63
CA LYS A 33 -2.33 36.21 -2.23
C LYS A 33 -2.33 34.74 -1.84
N SER A 34 -1.44 33.93 -2.44
CA SER A 34 -1.29 32.52 -2.07
C SER A 34 -0.38 32.28 -0.86
N GLY A 35 0.21 33.33 -0.26
CA GLY A 35 1.19 33.17 0.82
C GLY A 35 2.43 32.40 0.38
N GLY A 36 2.82 32.51 -0.89
CA GLY A 36 3.93 31.79 -1.51
C GLY A 36 3.64 30.31 -1.80
N LEU A 37 2.39 29.87 -1.73
CA LEU A 37 2.01 28.49 -2.06
C LEU A 37 2.11 28.22 -3.57
N PHE A 38 1.82 29.23 -4.39
CA PHE A 38 2.00 29.17 -5.84
C PHE A 38 3.06 30.17 -6.28
N SER A 39 3.78 29.81 -7.33
CA SER A 39 4.68 30.69 -8.06
C SER A 39 4.28 30.72 -9.53
N VAL A 40 4.52 31.84 -10.22
CA VAL A 40 4.23 31.96 -11.64
C VAL A 40 5.56 32.00 -12.39
N LYS A 41 5.71 31.14 -13.42
CA LYS A 41 6.84 31.17 -14.35
C LYS A 41 6.31 31.31 -15.77
N GLY A 42 6.49 32.49 -16.36
CA GLY A 42 5.85 32.82 -17.64
C GLY A 42 4.33 32.79 -17.51
N SER A 43 3.67 31.95 -18.32
CA SER A 43 2.21 31.73 -18.24
C SER A 43 1.80 30.54 -17.37
N GLN A 44 2.75 29.88 -16.70
CA GLN A 44 2.53 28.65 -15.97
C GLN A 44 2.50 28.87 -14.47
N VAL A 45 1.53 28.26 -13.79
CA VAL A 45 1.42 28.25 -12.32
C VAL A 45 2.08 26.99 -11.79
N ILE A 46 3.00 27.14 -10.83
CA ILE A 46 3.73 26.04 -10.20
C ILE A 46 3.40 26.03 -8.70
N LEU A 47 3.00 24.86 -8.20
CA LEU A 47 2.79 24.63 -6.77
C LEU A 47 4.14 24.53 -6.06
N LYS A 48 4.28 25.19 -4.90
CA LYS A 48 5.50 25.13 -4.10
C LYS A 48 5.89 23.69 -3.78
N GLY A 49 7.13 23.35 -4.09
CA GLY A 49 7.68 22.01 -3.90
C GLY A 49 7.39 21.04 -5.05
N THR A 50 6.84 21.51 -6.17
CA THR A 50 6.80 20.76 -7.44
C THR A 50 7.69 21.45 -8.48
N SER A 51 8.17 20.67 -9.45
CA SER A 51 8.89 21.18 -10.63
C SER A 51 8.02 21.25 -11.88
N VAL A 52 6.82 20.67 -11.82
CA VAL A 52 5.87 20.58 -12.94
C VAL A 52 4.76 21.63 -12.74
N PRO A 53 4.35 22.35 -13.81
CA PRO A 53 3.21 23.25 -13.80
C PRO A 53 1.90 22.53 -13.46
N VAL A 54 1.03 23.19 -12.70
CA VAL A 54 -0.33 22.72 -12.44
C VAL A 54 -1.14 22.75 -13.75
N PRO A 55 -1.72 21.64 -14.19
CA PRO A 55 -2.58 21.58 -15.38
C PRO A 55 -3.82 22.45 -15.22
N GLU A 56 -4.29 23.02 -16.33
CA GLU A 56 -5.50 23.87 -16.37
C GLU A 56 -6.72 23.19 -15.73
N PRO A 57 -7.03 21.90 -15.97
CA PRO A 57 -8.20 21.27 -15.35
C PRO A 57 -8.16 21.27 -13.82
N ILE A 58 -6.95 21.16 -13.23
CA ILE A 58 -6.75 21.19 -11.78
C ILE A 58 -6.86 22.62 -11.26
N LEU A 59 -6.31 23.61 -11.97
CA LEU A 59 -6.45 25.03 -11.62
C LEU A 59 -7.93 25.45 -11.62
N THR A 60 -8.67 25.09 -12.66
CA THR A 60 -10.09 25.37 -12.78
C THR A 60 -10.88 24.72 -11.64
N LYS A 61 -10.54 23.49 -11.24
CA LYS A 61 -11.17 22.86 -10.08
C LYS A 61 -10.82 23.55 -8.76
N LEU A 62 -9.58 23.98 -8.57
CA LEU A 62 -9.17 24.72 -7.37
C LEU A 62 -9.99 26.01 -7.23
N MET A 63 -10.16 26.77 -8.31
CA MET A 63 -10.99 27.98 -8.32
C MET A 63 -12.47 27.69 -8.03
N GLU A 64 -13.00 26.58 -8.56
CA GLU A 64 -14.37 26.14 -8.27
C GLU A 64 -14.56 25.81 -6.78
N LEU A 65 -13.62 25.06 -6.19
CA LEU A 65 -13.64 24.70 -4.77
C LEU A 65 -13.53 25.93 -3.87
N GLU A 66 -12.62 26.85 -4.19
CA GLU A 66 -12.43 28.12 -3.48
C GLU A 66 -13.72 28.95 -3.48
N THR A 67 -14.32 29.12 -4.66
CA THR A 67 -15.58 29.88 -4.85
C THR A 67 -16.72 29.26 -4.05
N LYS A 68 -16.78 27.92 -3.98
CA LYS A 68 -17.76 27.17 -3.19
C LYS A 68 -17.39 27.04 -1.71
N LYS A 69 -16.29 27.66 -1.26
CA LYS A 69 -15.74 27.53 0.10
C LYS A 69 -15.55 26.07 0.55
N LYS A 70 -15.17 25.20 -0.39
CA LYS A 70 -14.87 23.78 -0.14
C LYS A 70 -13.36 23.58 0.11
N PRO A 71 -12.96 22.51 0.83
CA PRO A 71 -11.54 22.24 1.09
C PRO A 71 -10.72 22.06 -0.20
N ILE A 72 -9.69 22.89 -0.38
CA ILE A 72 -8.76 22.80 -1.52
C ILE A 72 -7.55 21.90 -1.24
N LEU A 73 -7.20 21.70 0.05
CA LEU A 73 -5.99 20.97 0.46
C LEU A 73 -5.89 19.54 -0.09
N PRO A 74 -6.97 18.73 -0.14
CA PRO A 74 -6.91 17.41 -0.75
C PRO A 74 -6.45 17.43 -2.21
N LEU A 75 -6.96 18.39 -3.00
CA LEU A 75 -6.60 18.53 -4.41
C LEU A 75 -5.15 19.03 -4.60
N LEU A 76 -4.68 19.91 -3.72
CA LEU A 76 -3.28 20.35 -3.71
C LEU A 76 -2.32 19.22 -3.36
N ARG A 77 -2.67 18.41 -2.35
CA ARG A 77 -1.89 17.22 -1.96
C ARG A 77 -1.86 16.19 -3.08
N PHE A 78 -3.01 15.98 -3.75
CA PHE A 78 -3.11 15.15 -4.94
C PHE A 78 -2.15 15.63 -6.03
N TRP A 79 -2.20 16.91 -6.40
CA TRP A 79 -1.30 17.45 -7.42
C TRP A 79 0.18 17.31 -7.01
N LYS A 80 0.52 17.60 -5.75
CA LYS A 80 1.89 17.46 -5.25
C LYS A 80 2.42 16.03 -5.39
N LYS A 81 1.57 15.01 -5.18
CA LYS A 81 1.91 13.60 -5.38
C LYS A 81 1.99 13.25 -6.87
N LEU A 82 1.02 13.70 -7.67
CA LEU A 82 1.01 13.43 -9.11
C LEU A 82 2.20 14.08 -9.84
N ALA A 83 2.61 15.28 -9.42
CA ALA A 83 3.78 15.96 -9.97
C ALA A 83 5.10 15.17 -9.75
N GLN A 84 5.15 14.25 -8.78
CA GLN A 84 6.28 13.34 -8.54
C GLN A 84 6.22 12.07 -9.41
N ASN A 85 5.11 11.82 -10.11
CA ASN A 85 4.99 10.68 -11.00
C ASN A 85 5.98 10.85 -12.17
N PRO A 86 6.87 9.88 -12.42
CA PRO A 86 7.87 10.00 -13.49
C PRO A 86 7.22 9.98 -14.89
N SER A 87 6.05 9.35 -15.04
CA SER A 87 5.33 9.27 -16.32
C SER A 87 4.60 10.58 -16.61
N LYS A 88 5.02 11.29 -17.66
CA LYS A 88 4.31 12.49 -18.14
C LYS A 88 2.87 12.16 -18.53
N ASP A 89 2.67 11.06 -19.24
CA ASP A 89 1.34 10.61 -19.65
C ASP A 89 0.43 10.40 -18.44
N SER A 90 0.93 9.77 -17.37
CA SER A 90 0.15 9.62 -16.14
C SER A 90 -0.21 10.96 -15.49
N ARG A 91 0.70 11.95 -15.52
CA ARG A 91 0.43 13.31 -15.01
C ARG A 91 -0.66 14.01 -15.80
N ASP A 92 -0.70 13.80 -17.11
CA ASP A 92 -1.65 14.45 -18.01
C ASP A 92 -3.02 13.74 -18.00
N ASP A 93 -3.04 12.41 -17.89
CA ASP A 93 -4.25 11.60 -18.04
C ASP A 93 -5.05 11.39 -16.74
N LEU A 94 -4.36 11.26 -15.60
CA LEU A 94 -4.98 10.74 -14.38
C LEU A 94 -6.14 11.61 -13.89
N TYR A 95 -6.00 12.93 -13.92
CA TYR A 95 -7.05 13.81 -13.42
C TYR A 95 -8.32 13.75 -14.28
N THR A 96 -8.15 13.70 -15.60
CA THR A 96 -9.27 13.51 -16.55
C THR A 96 -9.95 12.16 -16.34
N PHE A 97 -9.17 11.09 -16.12
CA PHE A 97 -9.69 9.78 -15.73
C PHE A 97 -10.54 9.86 -14.45
N MET A 98 -10.06 10.57 -13.44
CA MET A 98 -10.78 10.70 -12.17
C MET A 98 -12.11 11.44 -12.35
N GLN A 99 -12.11 12.54 -13.09
CA GLN A 99 -13.33 13.32 -13.37
C GLN A 99 -14.35 12.48 -14.13
N LYS A 100 -13.92 11.74 -15.15
CA LYS A 100 -14.81 10.88 -15.95
C LYS A 100 -15.47 9.78 -15.11
N ASN A 101 -14.73 9.23 -14.16
CA ASN A 101 -15.15 8.05 -13.42
C ASN A 101 -15.61 8.34 -11.98
N ASN A 102 -15.77 9.62 -11.62
CA ASN A 102 -16.13 10.05 -10.26
C ASN A 102 -15.22 9.43 -9.18
N ILE A 103 -13.91 9.38 -9.44
CA ILE A 103 -12.94 8.84 -8.48
C ILE A 103 -12.75 9.84 -7.34
N PRO A 104 -13.07 9.49 -6.09
CA PRO A 104 -12.88 10.40 -4.98
C PRO A 104 -11.41 10.48 -4.55
N ILE A 105 -11.08 11.61 -3.91
CA ILE A 105 -9.76 11.91 -3.37
C ILE A 105 -9.83 11.83 -1.85
N THR A 106 -8.81 11.25 -1.23
CA THR A 106 -8.69 11.21 0.23
C THR A 106 -8.22 12.56 0.77
N GLU A 107 -8.37 12.78 2.08
CA GLU A 107 -7.79 13.97 2.74
C GLU A 107 -6.28 14.12 2.50
N THR A 108 -5.57 13.00 2.31
CA THR A 108 -4.12 12.94 2.05
C THR A 108 -3.76 13.16 0.58
N GLY A 109 -4.74 13.34 -0.31
CA GLY A 109 -4.51 13.49 -1.75
C GLY A 109 -4.20 12.18 -2.49
N ASP A 110 -4.56 11.04 -1.90
CA ASP A 110 -4.56 9.76 -2.61
C ASP A 110 -5.90 9.57 -3.32
N ILE A 111 -5.97 8.65 -4.27
CA ILE A 111 -7.22 8.34 -4.98
C ILE A 111 -7.79 7.02 -4.48
N VAL A 112 -9.12 6.92 -4.41
CA VAL A 112 -9.82 5.70 -4.00
C VAL A 112 -10.37 5.00 -5.23
N THR A 113 -9.89 3.79 -5.45
CA THR A 113 -10.25 2.93 -6.58
C THR A 113 -10.82 1.62 -6.07
N GLU A 114 -11.33 0.79 -6.95
CA GLU A 114 -11.84 -0.53 -6.58
C GLU A 114 -11.11 -1.65 -7.32
N LYS A 115 -11.15 -2.83 -6.71
CA LYS A 115 -10.61 -4.05 -7.29
C LYS A 115 -11.50 -5.24 -6.96
N GLY A 116 -11.81 -6.03 -8.00
CA GLY A 116 -12.41 -7.35 -7.84
C GLY A 116 -11.36 -8.38 -7.40
N VAL A 117 -11.70 -9.15 -6.38
CA VAL A 117 -10.84 -10.19 -5.79
C VAL A 117 -11.66 -11.42 -5.41
N SER A 118 -10.94 -12.51 -5.12
CA SER A 118 -11.53 -13.80 -4.75
C SER A 118 -11.05 -14.25 -3.38
N GLN A 119 -11.96 -14.81 -2.59
CA GLN A 119 -11.59 -15.61 -1.43
C GLN A 119 -10.84 -16.87 -1.86
N ARG A 120 -9.69 -17.14 -1.24
CA ARG A 120 -8.96 -18.39 -1.44
C ARG A 120 -9.75 -19.57 -0.86
N LYS A 121 -9.96 -20.59 -1.68
CA LYS A 121 -10.65 -21.83 -1.29
C LYS A 121 -9.90 -22.58 -0.20
N GLY A 122 -10.62 -23.10 0.80
CA GLY A 122 -10.04 -23.87 1.90
C GLY A 122 -9.15 -23.05 2.85
N SER A 123 -9.24 -21.72 2.79
CA SER A 123 -8.47 -20.79 3.64
C SER A 123 -9.38 -20.06 4.63
N PHE A 124 -8.82 -19.19 5.47
CA PHE A 124 -9.60 -18.38 6.40
C PHE A 124 -10.36 -17.26 5.68
N VAL A 125 -11.52 -16.87 6.21
CA VAL A 125 -12.33 -15.75 5.70
C VAL A 125 -11.51 -14.47 5.70
N GLY A 126 -11.32 -13.87 4.53
CA GLY A 126 -10.51 -12.67 4.35
C GLY A 126 -9.14 -12.91 3.70
N ASP A 127 -8.77 -14.17 3.43
CA ASP A 127 -7.62 -14.51 2.55
C ASP A 127 -8.00 -14.23 1.09
N LEU A 128 -7.83 -12.97 0.70
CA LEU A 128 -8.24 -12.47 -0.62
C LEU A 128 -7.07 -12.49 -1.58
N VAL A 129 -7.32 -12.93 -2.80
CA VAL A 129 -6.33 -12.99 -3.88
C VAL A 129 -6.84 -12.34 -5.16
N ASP A 130 -5.91 -11.97 -6.03
CA ASP A 130 -6.26 -11.50 -7.36
C ASP A 130 -6.92 -12.61 -8.20
N ASP A 131 -7.93 -12.25 -8.98
CA ASP A 131 -8.68 -13.22 -9.82
C ASP A 131 -7.84 -13.83 -10.95
N ARG A 132 -6.76 -13.15 -11.38
CA ARG A 132 -5.98 -13.56 -12.56
C ARG A 132 -5.04 -14.71 -12.23
N THR A 133 -4.29 -14.60 -11.14
CA THR A 133 -3.23 -15.56 -10.77
C THR A 133 -3.59 -16.36 -9.52
N GLY A 134 -4.48 -15.85 -8.66
CA GLY A 134 -4.78 -16.44 -7.36
C GLY A 134 -3.61 -16.44 -6.38
N SER A 135 -2.61 -15.58 -6.63
CA SER A 135 -1.31 -15.61 -5.94
C SER A 135 -0.98 -14.31 -5.20
N ILE A 136 -1.51 -13.18 -5.65
CA ILE A 136 -1.24 -11.87 -5.06
C ILE A 136 -2.20 -11.65 -3.89
N ASP A 137 -1.66 -11.48 -2.67
CA ASP A 137 -2.44 -11.17 -1.48
C ASP A 137 -3.12 -9.79 -1.63
N ASN A 138 -4.43 -9.76 -1.42
CA ASN A 138 -5.29 -8.59 -1.45
C ASN A 138 -6.17 -8.50 -0.18
N SER A 139 -5.75 -9.15 0.90
CA SER A 139 -6.44 -9.08 2.20
C SER A 139 -6.47 -7.63 2.70
N VAL A 140 -7.55 -7.23 3.38
CA VAL A 140 -7.69 -5.86 3.93
C VAL A 140 -6.50 -5.52 4.84
N GLY A 141 -5.94 -4.33 4.66
CA GLY A 141 -4.71 -3.86 5.32
C GLY A 141 -3.42 -4.22 4.60
N SER A 142 -3.48 -4.92 3.46
CA SER A 142 -2.28 -5.25 2.68
C SER A 142 -1.80 -4.07 1.85
N TYR A 143 -0.48 -3.90 1.80
CA TYR A 143 0.19 -3.02 0.85
C TYR A 143 0.72 -3.88 -0.29
N VAL A 144 0.14 -3.74 -1.48
CA VAL A 144 0.46 -4.53 -2.66
C VAL A 144 1.33 -3.68 -3.57
N SER A 145 2.49 -4.22 -3.96
CA SER A 145 3.42 -3.50 -4.84
C SER A 145 4.19 -4.44 -5.75
N MET A 146 4.69 -3.89 -6.86
CA MET A 146 5.64 -4.53 -7.76
C MET A 146 6.60 -3.47 -8.34
N PRO A 147 7.79 -3.87 -8.85
CA PRO A 147 8.69 -2.93 -9.51
C PRO A 147 7.97 -2.18 -10.64
N ARG A 148 8.19 -0.87 -10.73
CA ARG A 148 7.45 -0.01 -11.68
C ARG A 148 7.78 -0.36 -13.12
N GLU A 149 9.03 -0.71 -13.36
CA GLU A 149 9.59 -1.18 -14.62
C GLU A 149 8.96 -2.48 -15.13
N GLU A 150 8.36 -3.28 -14.25
CA GLU A 150 7.61 -4.48 -14.62
C GLU A 150 6.15 -4.19 -14.99
N VAL A 151 5.70 -2.95 -14.79
CA VAL A 151 4.35 -2.49 -15.16
C VAL A 151 4.38 -1.92 -16.57
N ASN A 152 3.49 -2.39 -17.43
CA ASN A 152 3.44 -1.91 -18.81
C ASN A 152 2.95 -0.45 -18.89
N ALA A 153 3.88 0.45 -19.24
CA ALA A 153 3.62 1.88 -19.44
C ALA A 153 2.91 2.21 -20.76
N ASN A 154 2.87 1.31 -21.74
CA ASN A 154 2.19 1.54 -23.00
C ASN A 154 0.67 1.52 -22.82
N ARG A 155 0.06 2.71 -22.97
CA ARG A 155 -1.38 2.94 -22.83
C ARG A 155 -2.23 2.34 -23.96
N ASN A 156 -1.63 2.00 -25.10
CA ASN A 156 -2.33 1.44 -26.26
C ASN A 156 -2.41 -0.08 -26.24
N GLN A 157 -1.77 -0.72 -25.26
CA GLN A 157 -1.94 -2.15 -25.01
C GLN A 157 -2.95 -2.28 -23.89
N THR A 158 -3.96 -3.14 -24.03
CA THR A 158 -4.90 -3.47 -22.95
C THR A 158 -4.56 -4.76 -22.24
N CYS A 159 -4.98 -4.85 -20.98
CA CYS A 159 -4.84 -6.06 -20.14
C CYS A 159 -3.41 -6.64 -20.05
N SER A 160 -2.39 -5.78 -20.11
CA SER A 160 -0.98 -6.17 -20.06
C SER A 160 -0.44 -6.37 -18.63
N ALA A 161 0.87 -6.55 -18.48
CA ALA A 161 1.52 -6.74 -17.18
C ALA A 161 1.38 -5.51 -16.28
N GLY A 162 1.13 -5.75 -14.99
CA GLY A 162 0.97 -4.72 -13.98
C GLY A 162 -0.11 -5.03 -12.95
N LEU A 163 -0.08 -4.31 -11.84
CA LEU A 163 -1.19 -4.28 -10.91
C LEU A 163 -2.33 -3.45 -11.50
N HIS A 164 -3.55 -3.95 -11.36
CA HIS A 164 -4.75 -3.32 -11.91
C HIS A 164 -5.71 -2.95 -10.80
N VAL A 165 -6.17 -1.71 -10.87
CA VAL A 165 -7.30 -1.15 -10.12
C VAL A 165 -8.20 -0.42 -11.12
N ALA A 166 -9.46 -0.20 -10.75
CA ALA A 166 -10.44 0.34 -11.68
C ALA A 166 -11.43 1.28 -11.00
N ALA A 167 -12.19 1.96 -11.85
CA ALA A 167 -13.29 2.80 -11.43
C ALA A 167 -14.37 1.95 -10.73
N PRO A 168 -14.97 2.46 -9.65
CA PRO A 168 -16.04 1.78 -8.93
C PRO A 168 -17.16 1.21 -9.82
N ASP A 169 -17.73 2.06 -10.66
CA ASP A 169 -18.80 1.68 -11.59
C ASP A 169 -18.36 0.61 -12.59
N PHE A 170 -17.09 0.61 -12.98
CA PHE A 170 -16.59 -0.41 -13.90
C PHE A 170 -16.46 -1.77 -13.22
N VAL A 171 -15.87 -1.82 -12.02
CA VAL A 171 -15.71 -3.08 -11.28
C VAL A 171 -17.07 -3.70 -11.02
N ARG A 172 -18.03 -2.91 -10.53
CA ARG A 172 -19.38 -3.40 -10.23
C ARG A 172 -20.15 -3.91 -11.45
N ASN A 173 -19.95 -3.32 -12.63
CA ASN A 173 -20.68 -3.70 -13.84
C ASN A 173 -19.99 -4.80 -14.67
N ASN A 174 -18.68 -4.94 -14.57
CA ASN A 174 -17.90 -5.82 -15.47
C ASN A 174 -17.21 -6.97 -14.75
N TRP A 175 -17.13 -6.92 -13.42
CA TRP A 175 -16.55 -8.00 -12.64
C TRP A 175 -17.62 -8.72 -11.84
N SER A 176 -17.78 -10.00 -12.17
CA SER A 176 -18.56 -10.97 -11.39
C SER A 176 -17.82 -11.44 -10.13
N SER A 177 -16.78 -10.72 -9.71
CA SER A 177 -15.96 -11.10 -8.56
C SER A 177 -16.80 -11.03 -7.30
N GLN A 178 -16.66 -12.06 -6.47
CA GLN A 178 -17.47 -12.26 -5.28
C GLN A 178 -17.21 -11.23 -4.18
N VAL A 179 -16.01 -10.63 -4.18
CA VAL A 179 -15.59 -9.62 -3.21
C VAL A 179 -15.02 -8.43 -3.99
N ILE A 180 -15.48 -7.23 -3.63
CA ILE A 180 -14.92 -5.98 -4.13
C ILE A 180 -14.26 -5.28 -2.95
N ILE A 181 -13.02 -4.86 -3.14
CA ILE A 181 -12.23 -4.12 -2.16
C ILE A 181 -11.96 -2.70 -2.65
N GLU A 182 -11.77 -1.80 -1.70
CA GLU A 182 -11.34 -0.43 -1.98
C GLU A 182 -9.82 -0.31 -1.84
N CYS A 183 -9.21 0.27 -2.86
CA CYS A 183 -7.78 0.42 -2.98
C CYS A 183 -7.41 1.90 -2.99
N ILE A 184 -6.55 2.31 -2.05
CA ILE A 184 -5.96 3.63 -2.01
C ILE A 184 -4.69 3.62 -2.84
N VAL A 185 -4.62 4.50 -3.82
CA VAL A 185 -3.51 4.61 -4.75
C VAL A 185 -2.87 5.98 -4.59
N ASN A 186 -1.55 6.01 -4.43
CA ASN A 186 -0.82 7.27 -4.50
C ASN A 186 -0.72 7.69 -5.98
N PRO A 187 -1.06 8.94 -6.35
CA PRO A 187 -0.96 9.42 -7.72
C PRO A 187 0.42 9.26 -8.37
N LYS A 188 1.49 9.20 -7.57
CA LYS A 188 2.86 8.93 -8.06
C LYS A 188 3.05 7.50 -8.58
N ASP A 189 2.27 6.55 -8.06
CA ASP A 189 2.39 5.11 -8.31
C ASP A 189 1.51 4.65 -9.50
N VAL A 190 0.76 5.57 -10.13
CA VAL A 190 0.07 5.31 -11.39
C VAL A 190 1.09 5.21 -12.53
N VAL A 191 0.97 4.18 -13.36
CA VAL A 191 1.92 3.91 -14.46
C VAL A 191 1.33 4.25 -15.81
N SER A 192 0.09 3.83 -16.06
CA SER A 192 -0.62 4.14 -17.29
C SER A 192 -2.13 4.07 -17.10
N VAL A 193 -2.84 4.92 -17.84
CA VAL A 193 -4.29 4.87 -18.00
C VAL A 193 -4.57 4.43 -19.44
N PRO A 194 -4.90 3.14 -19.67
CA PRO A 194 -5.17 2.63 -21.00
C PRO A 194 -6.27 3.40 -21.73
N THR A 195 -6.09 3.60 -23.04
CA THR A 195 -7.00 4.37 -23.90
C THR A 195 -8.30 3.58 -24.16
N ASP A 196 -8.18 2.26 -24.17
CA ASP A 196 -9.18 1.23 -24.41
C ASP A 196 -9.81 0.74 -23.09
N TYR A 197 -11.10 0.35 -23.16
CA TYR A 197 -12.06 0.21 -22.03
C TYR A 197 -12.73 1.49 -21.54
N ASN A 198 -12.96 2.46 -22.42
CA ASN A 198 -13.67 3.70 -22.08
C ASN A 198 -13.01 4.44 -20.88
N ALA A 199 -11.70 4.28 -20.69
CA ALA A 199 -10.90 4.84 -19.60
C ALA A 199 -11.44 4.49 -18.20
N THR A 200 -11.61 3.19 -17.89
CA THR A 200 -12.22 2.75 -16.62
C THR A 200 -11.32 1.86 -15.75
N LYS A 201 -10.15 1.45 -16.25
CA LYS A 201 -9.11 0.73 -15.51
C LYS A 201 -7.82 1.53 -15.58
N MET A 202 -6.94 1.36 -14.60
CA MET A 202 -5.58 1.90 -14.64
C MET A 202 -4.57 0.84 -14.20
N ARG A 203 -3.31 1.05 -14.60
CA ARG A 203 -2.18 0.28 -14.10
C ARG A 203 -1.42 1.08 -13.06
N VAL A 204 -1.07 0.40 -11.98
CA VAL A 204 -0.32 0.97 -10.86
C VAL A 204 0.85 0.06 -10.54
N CYS A 205 1.88 0.61 -9.87
CA CYS A 205 2.95 -0.19 -9.29
C CYS A 205 2.75 -0.45 -7.79
N ALA A 206 1.83 0.27 -7.14
CA ALA A 206 1.47 0.02 -5.75
C ALA A 206 0.06 0.52 -5.39
N TYR A 207 -0.56 -0.13 -4.40
CA TYR A 207 -1.78 0.32 -3.74
C TYR A 207 -1.92 -0.27 -2.34
N PHE A 208 -2.73 0.36 -1.51
CA PHE A 208 -3.11 -0.14 -0.18
C PHE A 208 -4.56 -0.62 -0.20
N VAL A 209 -4.84 -1.81 0.31
CA VAL A 209 -6.20 -2.35 0.46
C VAL A 209 -6.81 -1.77 1.74
N ALA A 210 -7.71 -0.80 1.59
CA ALA A 210 -8.22 -0.02 2.70
C ALA A 210 -9.42 -0.67 3.39
N GLY A 211 -10.26 -1.41 2.66
CA GLY A 211 -11.44 -2.03 3.22
C GLY A 211 -12.28 -2.74 2.17
N TYR A 212 -13.41 -3.26 2.61
CA TYR A 212 -14.42 -3.82 1.72
C TYR A 212 -15.24 -2.70 1.08
N SER A 213 -15.52 -2.83 -0.21
CA SER A 213 -16.38 -1.88 -0.90
C SER A 213 -17.84 -2.16 -0.56
N ASP A 214 -18.58 -1.11 -0.19
CA ASP A 214 -20.03 -1.18 -0.26
C ASP A 214 -20.50 -1.21 -1.74
N LYS A 215 -21.70 -1.75 -1.99
CA LYS A 215 -22.29 -1.74 -3.34
C LYS A 215 -22.80 -0.34 -3.75
N SER A 216 -22.74 0.64 -2.86
CA SER A 216 -23.25 1.99 -3.11
C SER A 216 -22.22 2.82 -3.89
N LYS A 217 -22.67 3.77 -4.70
CA LYS A 217 -21.73 4.63 -5.43
C LYS A 217 -21.14 5.67 -4.47
N ARG A 218 -19.81 5.72 -4.37
CA ARG A 218 -19.15 6.89 -3.77
C ARG A 218 -19.29 8.10 -4.70
N ASP A 219 -19.61 9.23 -4.10
CA ASP A 219 -19.65 10.52 -4.79
C ASP A 219 -18.22 11.06 -4.91
N GLY A 220 -17.69 11.06 -6.13
CA GLY A 220 -16.35 11.56 -6.45
C GLY A 220 -16.09 13.03 -6.08
N SER A 221 -17.15 13.80 -5.80
CA SER A 221 -17.03 15.19 -5.34
C SER A 221 -16.76 15.31 -3.83
N LYS A 222 -16.89 14.21 -3.08
CA LYS A 222 -16.64 14.16 -1.65
C LYS A 222 -15.20 13.74 -1.36
N VAL A 223 -14.63 14.37 -0.35
CA VAL A 223 -13.34 13.97 0.22
C VAL A 223 -13.59 12.76 1.10
N VAL A 224 -12.77 11.72 0.92
CA VAL A 224 -12.89 10.47 1.69
C VAL A 224 -11.90 10.46 2.84
N SER A 225 -12.38 10.15 4.03
CA SER A 225 -11.55 9.91 5.20
C SER A 225 -11.09 8.45 5.24
N LEU A 226 -9.90 8.20 5.80
CA LEU A 226 -9.43 6.82 6.05
C LEU A 226 -10.32 6.05 7.04
N ASN A 227 -11.17 6.75 7.80
CA ASN A 227 -12.14 6.11 8.69
C ASN A 227 -13.44 5.72 7.98
N ASP A 228 -13.64 6.13 6.72
CA ASP A 228 -14.85 5.83 5.93
C ASP A 228 -14.81 4.45 5.25
N PHE A 229 -13.73 3.68 5.45
CA PHE A 229 -13.56 2.36 4.87
C PHE A 229 -14.18 1.30 5.78
N LEU A 230 -14.82 0.30 5.16
CA LEU A 230 -15.40 -0.81 5.91
C LEU A 230 -14.30 -1.77 6.34
N ASP A 231 -14.05 -1.80 7.64
CA ASP A 231 -13.15 -2.80 8.26
C ASP A 231 -13.79 -4.20 8.25
N GLU A 232 -15.13 -4.28 8.29
CA GLU A 232 -15.89 -5.53 8.26
C GLU A 232 -16.56 -5.75 6.89
N PRO A 233 -16.56 -6.99 6.36
CA PRO A 233 -17.28 -7.28 5.12
C PRO A 233 -18.79 -7.18 5.34
N ILE A 234 -19.48 -6.72 4.31
CA ILE A 234 -20.95 -6.70 4.26
C ILE A 234 -21.48 -8.13 4.45
N PRO A 235 -22.58 -8.37 5.19
CA PRO A 235 -23.08 -9.72 5.50
C PRO A 235 -23.17 -10.67 4.30
N GLU A 236 -23.65 -10.24 3.14
CA GLU A 236 -23.76 -11.10 1.96
C GLU A 236 -22.38 -11.47 1.41
N VAL A 237 -21.42 -10.54 1.43
CA VAL A 237 -20.04 -10.79 1.01
C VAL A 237 -19.36 -11.76 1.98
N LYS A 238 -19.61 -11.58 3.29
CA LYS A 238 -19.10 -12.45 4.34
C LYS A 238 -19.58 -13.89 4.17
N GLN A 239 -20.88 -14.09 3.88
CA GLN A 239 -21.43 -15.43 3.64
C GLN A 239 -20.73 -16.12 2.46
N VAL A 240 -20.57 -15.41 1.34
CA VAL A 240 -19.88 -15.96 0.15
C VAL A 240 -18.43 -16.34 0.47
N MET A 241 -17.74 -15.53 1.28
CA MET A 241 -16.38 -15.83 1.73
C MET A 241 -16.34 -17.04 2.66
N GLU A 242 -17.31 -17.21 3.56
CA GLU A 242 -17.44 -18.36 4.46
C GLU A 242 -17.69 -19.66 3.69
N GLU A 243 -18.60 -19.65 2.71
CA GLU A 243 -18.86 -20.80 1.84
C GLU A 243 -17.59 -21.24 1.11
N LYS A 244 -16.86 -20.30 0.49
CA LYS A 244 -15.59 -20.60 -0.19
C LYS A 244 -14.47 -21.04 0.73
N ALA A 245 -14.40 -20.49 1.93
CA ALA A 245 -13.45 -20.89 2.95
C ALA A 245 -13.61 -22.38 3.32
N GLN A 246 -14.85 -22.90 3.22
CA GLN A 246 -15.20 -24.29 3.51
C GLN A 246 -15.06 -25.22 2.30
N GLU A 247 -14.90 -24.71 1.07
CA GLU A 247 -14.66 -25.53 -0.12
C GLU A 247 -13.31 -26.29 -0.03
N GLU A 248 -13.35 -27.61 -0.22
CA GLU A 248 -12.14 -28.43 -0.31
C GLU A 248 -11.33 -28.09 -1.57
N GLN A 249 -10.00 -27.95 -1.43
CA GLN A 249 -9.13 -27.83 -2.59
C GLN A 249 -9.03 -29.18 -3.32
N PRO A 250 -9.15 -29.24 -4.66
CA PRO A 250 -8.96 -30.49 -5.38
C PRO A 250 -7.56 -31.03 -5.10
N ARG A 251 -7.48 -32.29 -4.64
CA ARG A 251 -6.21 -33.01 -4.51
C ARG A 251 -5.58 -33.09 -5.90
N LYS A 252 -4.42 -32.44 -6.09
CA LYS A 252 -3.56 -32.73 -7.24
C LYS A 252 -3.03 -34.15 -7.08
N GLU A 253 -3.67 -35.11 -7.72
CA GLU A 253 -3.03 -36.38 -8.06
C GLU A 253 -1.96 -36.07 -9.10
N ASN A 254 -0.71 -36.39 -8.79
CA ASN A 254 0.34 -36.58 -9.79
C ASN A 254 1.41 -37.46 -9.16
N GLU A 255 1.27 -38.77 -9.37
CA GLU A 255 2.40 -39.69 -9.51
C GLU A 255 2.41 -40.16 -10.96
N THR A 256 3.37 -39.68 -11.75
CA THR A 256 4.06 -40.57 -12.70
C THR A 256 5.42 -40.00 -13.04
N THR A 257 6.39 -40.82 -12.65
CA THR A 257 7.81 -40.90 -13.02
C THR A 257 8.14 -40.55 -14.46
N ALA A 258 9.08 -39.63 -14.66
CA ALA A 258 9.98 -39.64 -15.82
C ALA A 258 11.33 -39.00 -15.43
N THR A 259 12.35 -39.85 -15.39
CA THR A 259 13.78 -39.58 -15.21
C THR A 259 14.39 -38.92 -16.46
N SER A 260 15.17 -37.86 -16.30
CA SER A 260 16.31 -37.56 -17.20
C SER A 260 17.39 -36.68 -16.52
N GLU A 261 18.46 -37.36 -16.14
CA GLU A 261 19.89 -37.03 -15.97
C GLU A 261 20.45 -35.58 -16.08
N LYS A 262 20.99 -35.12 -14.94
CA LYS A 262 22.30 -34.47 -14.60
C LYS A 262 22.96 -33.39 -15.48
N LYS A 263 23.36 -32.27 -14.84
CA LYS A 263 24.77 -31.96 -14.44
C LYS A 263 24.87 -30.68 -13.53
N PRO A 264 26.00 -30.43 -12.82
CA PRO A 264 26.01 -30.18 -11.37
C PRO A 264 26.42 -28.76 -10.96
N VAL A 265 25.99 -28.31 -9.78
CA VAL A 265 26.73 -27.35 -8.94
C VAL A 265 26.54 -27.79 -7.48
N GLU A 266 27.66 -27.93 -6.78
CA GLU A 266 27.88 -28.58 -5.49
C GLU A 266 27.29 -27.80 -4.28
N GLU A 267 26.86 -28.61 -3.29
CA GLU A 267 26.93 -28.40 -1.83
C GLU A 267 26.30 -27.11 -1.29
N THR A 268 25.09 -27.11 -0.72
CA THR A 268 24.86 -27.29 0.74
C THR A 268 23.43 -27.74 1.14
N VAL A 269 22.62 -28.27 0.22
CA VAL A 269 21.16 -28.52 0.50
C VAL A 269 20.84 -29.93 1.02
N SER A 270 21.81 -30.86 1.08
CA SER A 270 21.52 -32.30 1.23
C SER A 270 21.29 -32.81 2.67
N ASP A 271 21.92 -32.23 3.69
CA ASP A 271 22.12 -32.99 4.93
C ASP A 271 20.92 -32.91 5.91
N PHE A 272 20.27 -31.75 6.02
CA PHE A 272 19.08 -31.62 6.88
C PHE A 272 17.86 -32.38 6.34
N ALA A 273 17.77 -32.57 5.01
CA ALA A 273 16.65 -33.25 4.40
C ALA A 273 16.67 -34.77 4.66
N SER A 274 17.87 -35.37 4.71
CA SER A 274 18.10 -36.75 5.14
C SER A 274 17.91 -36.92 6.63
N ASP A 275 18.36 -35.97 7.45
CA ASP A 275 18.21 -36.05 8.90
C ASP A 275 16.75 -36.00 9.34
N LEU A 276 15.90 -35.32 8.58
CA LEU A 276 14.45 -35.24 8.83
C LEU A 276 13.66 -36.38 8.18
N GLU A 277 14.32 -37.27 7.44
CA GLU A 277 13.68 -38.42 6.80
C GLU A 277 13.37 -39.52 7.82
N GLY A 278 12.22 -40.20 7.67
CA GLY A 278 11.75 -41.20 8.65
C GLY A 278 11.19 -40.64 9.97
N LYS A 279 11.63 -39.46 10.44
CA LYS A 279 11.18 -38.87 11.72
C LYS A 279 9.67 -38.53 11.75
N THR A 280 9.05 -38.67 12.92
CA THR A 280 7.67 -38.27 13.20
C THR A 280 7.57 -36.74 13.40
N ALA A 281 6.36 -36.18 13.33
CA ALA A 281 6.14 -34.75 13.50
C ALA A 281 6.68 -34.20 14.83
N ARG A 282 6.60 -34.98 15.92
CA ARG A 282 7.14 -34.62 17.23
C ARG A 282 8.66 -34.60 17.24
N GLU A 283 9.28 -35.58 16.61
CA GLU A 283 10.74 -35.68 16.52
C GLU A 283 11.33 -34.58 15.64
N ILE A 284 10.66 -34.18 14.56
CA ILE A 284 11.09 -33.05 13.71
C ILE A 284 11.13 -31.75 14.52
N VAL A 285 10.16 -31.53 15.40
CA VAL A 285 10.11 -30.29 16.19
C VAL A 285 11.10 -30.29 17.32
N ALA A 286 11.30 -31.43 17.98
CA ALA A 286 12.39 -31.59 18.93
C ALA A 286 13.75 -31.33 18.27
N TYR A 287 13.96 -31.87 17.06
CA TYR A 287 15.19 -31.68 16.30
C TYR A 287 15.46 -30.21 15.95
N VAL A 288 14.45 -29.49 15.45
CA VAL A 288 14.59 -28.05 15.16
C VAL A 288 14.86 -27.26 16.43
N LYS A 289 14.15 -27.53 17.53
CA LYS A 289 14.37 -26.84 18.81
C LYS A 289 15.80 -27.05 19.32
N GLU A 290 16.35 -28.26 19.17
CA GLU A 290 17.73 -28.58 19.56
C GLU A 290 18.76 -27.85 18.70
N HIS A 291 18.54 -27.73 17.38
CA HIS A 291 19.52 -27.20 16.44
C HIS A 291 19.41 -25.69 16.21
N THR A 292 18.25 -25.08 16.48
CA THR A 292 17.99 -23.65 16.27
C THR A 292 17.56 -22.90 17.53
N GLY A 293 17.22 -23.60 18.62
CA GLY A 293 16.66 -22.99 19.83
C GLY A 293 15.20 -22.53 19.68
N VAL A 294 14.60 -22.65 18.49
CA VAL A 294 13.25 -22.17 18.19
C VAL A 294 12.22 -23.27 18.43
N GLU A 295 11.30 -23.04 19.36
CA GLU A 295 10.16 -23.92 19.58
C GLU A 295 8.97 -23.48 18.72
N PHE A 296 8.41 -24.38 17.91
CA PHE A 296 7.21 -24.10 17.12
C PHE A 296 6.12 -25.14 17.37
N THR A 297 4.93 -24.68 17.73
CA THR A 297 3.77 -25.54 17.98
C THR A 297 2.92 -25.67 16.71
N TYR A 298 2.52 -26.90 16.40
CA TYR A 298 1.72 -27.23 15.23
C TYR A 298 0.35 -27.71 15.69
N SER A 299 -0.62 -26.81 15.65
CA SER A 299 -2.02 -27.20 15.49
C SER A 299 -2.15 -27.86 14.10
N LEU A 300 -2.27 -29.19 14.10
CA LEU A 300 -1.98 -30.13 13.02
C LEU A 300 -2.57 -29.78 11.62
N LYS A 301 -1.72 -29.54 10.62
CA LYS A 301 -2.00 -29.76 9.18
C LYS A 301 -0.74 -30.30 8.47
N SER A 302 -0.73 -31.63 8.24
CA SER A 302 0.20 -32.41 7.39
C SER A 302 1.71 -32.43 7.72
N LYS A 303 2.27 -33.65 7.83
CA LYS A 303 3.72 -33.94 8.01
C LYS A 303 4.60 -33.23 6.96
N LYS A 304 4.08 -33.00 5.75
CA LYS A 304 4.78 -32.32 4.65
C LYS A 304 5.07 -30.84 4.98
N PHE A 305 4.12 -30.14 5.58
CA PHE A 305 4.30 -28.72 5.96
C PHE A 305 5.24 -28.57 7.15
N ILE A 306 5.19 -29.51 8.09
CA ILE A 306 6.14 -29.56 9.22
C ILE A 306 7.56 -29.77 8.69
N LYS A 307 7.76 -30.70 7.74
CA LYS A 307 9.08 -30.92 7.12
C LYS A 307 9.56 -29.70 6.35
N LYS A 308 8.69 -29.02 5.59
CA LYS A 308 9.04 -27.80 4.85
C LYS A 308 9.46 -26.66 5.78
N LYS A 309 8.67 -26.37 6.82
CA LYS A 309 8.97 -25.30 7.77
C LYS A 309 10.21 -25.61 8.62
N ALA A 310 10.44 -26.88 8.94
CA ALA A 310 11.65 -27.33 9.62
C ALA A 310 12.91 -27.09 8.78
N LEU A 311 12.86 -27.40 7.47
CA LEU A 311 13.96 -27.14 6.54
C LEU A 311 14.26 -25.63 6.44
N GLU A 312 13.22 -24.80 6.26
CA GLU A 312 13.38 -23.33 6.20
C GLU A 312 14.03 -22.77 7.47
N LEU A 313 13.64 -23.25 8.66
CA LEU A 313 14.22 -22.78 9.93
C LEU A 313 15.65 -23.25 10.15
N LEU A 314 15.98 -24.47 9.72
CA LEU A 314 17.34 -25.00 9.81
C LEU A 314 18.28 -24.25 8.85
N GLU A 315 17.84 -23.99 7.62
CA GLU A 315 18.57 -23.23 6.59
C GLU A 315 18.81 -21.76 7.00
N GLN A 316 17.81 -21.11 7.61
CA GLN A 316 17.97 -19.76 8.13
C GLN A 316 19.01 -19.69 9.24
N ASN A 317 19.04 -20.68 10.14
CA ASN A 317 19.99 -20.69 11.24
C ASN A 317 21.44 -20.97 10.78
N SER A 318 21.64 -21.85 9.79
CA SER A 318 22.97 -22.06 9.19
C SER A 318 23.45 -20.81 8.44
N THR A 319 22.58 -20.16 7.66
CA THR A 319 22.91 -18.90 6.97
C THR A 319 23.27 -17.79 7.96
N THR A 320 22.57 -17.72 9.10
CA THR A 320 22.83 -16.72 10.14
C THR A 320 24.18 -16.97 10.82
N LYS A 321 24.53 -18.24 11.10
CA LYS A 321 25.84 -18.62 11.66
C LYS A 321 26.99 -18.38 10.70
N GLU A 322 26.80 -18.60 9.39
CA GLU A 322 27.80 -18.27 8.36
C GLU A 322 28.01 -16.76 8.24
N LEU A 323 26.94 -15.97 8.28
CA LEU A 323 27.02 -14.50 8.29
C LEU A 323 27.71 -13.96 9.55
N GLU A 324 27.43 -14.55 10.73
CA GLU A 324 28.11 -14.23 11.99
C GLU A 324 29.59 -14.58 11.95
N GLN A 325 29.98 -15.70 11.32
CA GLN A 325 31.40 -16.04 11.11
C GLN A 325 32.10 -15.05 10.17
N VAL A 326 31.47 -14.69 9.04
CA VAL A 326 32.02 -13.74 8.06
C VAL A 326 32.11 -12.31 8.61
N GLU A 327 31.20 -11.89 9.49
CA GLU A 327 31.28 -10.60 10.19
C GLU A 327 32.33 -10.60 11.31
N SER A 328 32.53 -11.73 11.99
CA SER A 328 33.55 -11.86 13.05
C SER A 328 34.99 -11.73 12.53
N GLU A 329 35.24 -12.09 11.26
CA GLU A 329 36.55 -11.96 10.62
C GLU A 329 36.83 -10.55 10.05
N LYS A 330 35.81 -9.68 9.92
CA LYS A 330 35.94 -8.37 9.26
C LYS A 330 35.91 -7.14 10.17
N ASN A 331 35.64 -7.28 11.46
CA ASN A 331 35.55 -6.11 12.36
C ASN A 331 36.25 -6.32 13.71
N SER A 332 37.58 -6.27 13.69
CA SER A 332 38.33 -5.83 14.87
C SER A 332 38.27 -4.30 14.94
N ASN A 333 37.52 -3.77 15.92
CA ASN A 333 37.43 -2.37 16.40
C ASN A 333 36.08 -1.67 16.17
N LYS A 334 35.12 -1.88 17.07
CA LYS A 334 34.51 -0.83 17.92
C LYS A 334 33.43 -1.43 18.82
N ALA A 335 33.38 -0.91 20.05
CA ALA A 335 32.54 -1.36 21.14
C ALA A 335 31.04 -1.53 20.79
N VAL A 336 30.47 -2.65 21.21
CA VAL A 336 29.03 -2.93 21.21
C VAL A 336 28.42 -2.29 22.45
N VAL A 337 27.54 -1.30 22.25
CA VAL A 337 26.59 -0.85 23.26
C VAL A 337 25.37 -1.77 23.17
N ILE A 338 25.13 -2.57 24.22
CA ILE A 338 23.90 -3.36 24.38
C ILE A 338 22.80 -2.40 24.80
N GLY A 339 21.92 -2.01 23.87
CA GLY A 339 20.73 -1.22 24.18
C GLY A 339 19.65 -2.09 24.82
N GLU A 340 19.21 -1.77 26.03
CA GLU A 340 18.09 -2.45 26.70
C GLU A 340 16.82 -2.39 25.85
N LYS A 341 16.16 -3.54 25.65
CA LYS A 341 14.86 -3.63 24.97
C LYS A 341 13.76 -3.13 25.92
N VAL A 342 13.40 -1.86 25.85
CA VAL A 342 12.28 -1.26 26.62
C VAL A 342 11.12 -0.93 25.69
N VAL A 343 9.88 -1.26 26.08
CA VAL A 343 8.67 -0.90 25.33
C VAL A 343 7.61 -0.34 26.27
N ASP A 344 7.02 0.80 25.94
CA ASP A 344 5.93 1.42 26.69
C ASP A 344 4.59 1.16 25.99
N LEU A 345 3.81 0.22 26.54
CA LEU A 345 2.51 -0.15 25.99
C LEU A 345 1.38 0.75 26.52
N SER A 346 1.65 1.65 27.46
CA SER A 346 0.67 2.62 27.98
C SER A 346 0.32 3.68 26.94
N GLN A 347 1.32 4.09 26.15
CA GLN A 347 1.21 5.14 25.14
C GLN A 347 0.80 4.60 23.75
N MET A 348 0.83 3.29 23.54
CA MET A 348 0.55 2.68 22.24
C MET A 348 -0.95 2.53 21.95
N GLY A 349 -1.34 2.90 20.74
CA GLY A 349 -2.67 2.63 20.19
C GLY A 349 -2.87 1.15 19.87
N LYS A 350 -4.13 0.75 19.66
CA LYS A 350 -4.48 -0.65 19.33
C LYS A 350 -3.77 -1.14 18.06
N ARG A 351 -3.72 -0.30 17.02
CA ARG A 351 -3.04 -0.60 15.75
C ARG A 351 -1.52 -0.71 15.93
N ASP A 352 -0.93 0.13 16.76
CA ASP A 352 0.51 0.10 17.05
C ASP A 352 0.90 -1.16 17.81
N MET A 353 0.07 -1.61 18.75
CA MET A 353 0.27 -2.89 19.45
C MET A 353 0.18 -4.10 18.52
N ILE A 354 -0.75 -4.09 17.56
CA ILE A 354 -0.88 -5.16 16.54
C ILE A 354 0.34 -5.16 15.62
N ASN A 355 0.76 -3.98 15.14
CA ASN A 355 1.92 -3.85 14.26
C ASN A 355 3.22 -4.22 14.98
N PHE A 356 3.39 -3.79 16.22
CA PHE A 356 4.53 -4.17 17.05
C PHE A 356 4.61 -5.68 17.24
N ALA A 357 3.48 -6.34 17.53
CA ALA A 357 3.46 -7.79 17.65
C ALA A 357 3.75 -8.51 16.34
N LYS A 358 3.23 -8.00 15.22
CA LYS A 358 3.49 -8.53 13.88
C LYS A 358 4.96 -8.35 13.48
N GLU A 359 5.55 -7.20 13.79
CA GLU A 359 6.91 -6.86 13.37
C GLU A 359 7.96 -7.54 14.26
N LYS A 360 7.76 -7.53 15.59
CA LYS A 360 8.75 -8.01 16.54
C LYS A 360 8.58 -9.48 16.92
N PHE A 361 7.37 -10.03 16.82
CA PHE A 361 7.06 -11.41 17.22
C PHE A 361 6.41 -12.23 16.10
N ASN A 362 6.18 -11.64 14.91
CA ASN A 362 5.43 -12.26 13.81
C ASN A 362 4.05 -12.79 14.21
N GLU A 363 3.46 -12.19 15.26
CA GLU A 363 2.17 -12.58 15.81
C GLU A 363 1.05 -11.67 15.27
N LYS A 364 -0.01 -12.30 14.73
CA LYS A 364 -1.15 -11.59 14.15
C LYS A 364 -2.33 -11.64 15.10
N PHE A 365 -2.77 -10.47 15.56
CA PHE A 365 -3.99 -10.34 16.34
C PHE A 365 -5.16 -9.87 15.47
N SER A 366 -6.35 -10.43 15.71
CA SER A 366 -7.58 -9.95 15.07
C SER A 366 -7.86 -8.50 15.48
N ILE A 367 -8.29 -7.67 14.53
CA ILE A 367 -8.72 -6.29 14.76
C ILE A 367 -9.91 -6.23 15.73
N ILE A 368 -10.68 -7.31 15.85
CA ILE A 368 -11.84 -7.44 16.74
C ILE A 368 -11.40 -7.68 18.20
N THR A 369 -10.16 -8.12 18.44
CA THR A 369 -9.64 -8.39 19.81
C THR A 369 -9.76 -7.14 20.68
N GLY A 370 -10.42 -7.22 21.84
CA GLY A 370 -10.58 -6.07 22.75
C GLY A 370 -9.23 -5.48 23.18
N ARG A 371 -9.13 -4.15 23.32
CA ARG A 371 -7.85 -3.44 23.59
C ARG A 371 -7.11 -3.97 24.82
N GLN A 372 -7.84 -4.29 25.89
CA GLN A 372 -7.26 -4.79 27.13
C GLN A 372 -6.72 -6.22 26.98
N SER A 373 -7.47 -7.10 26.30
CA SER A 373 -7.01 -8.45 25.96
C SER A 373 -5.80 -8.43 25.01
N LEU A 374 -5.77 -7.49 24.06
CA LEU A 374 -4.62 -7.30 23.18
C LEU A 374 -3.40 -6.83 23.98
N LYS A 375 -3.55 -5.84 24.87
CA LYS A 375 -2.46 -5.34 25.71
C LYS A 375 -1.85 -6.47 26.55
N GLU A 376 -2.66 -7.27 27.23
CA GLU A 376 -2.19 -8.43 28.01
C GLU A 376 -1.41 -9.45 27.17
N LYS A 377 -1.89 -9.77 25.96
CA LYS A 377 -1.23 -10.74 25.08
C LYS A 377 0.09 -10.20 24.53
N VAL A 378 0.13 -8.93 24.15
CA VAL A 378 1.35 -8.27 23.66
C VAL A 378 2.38 -8.07 24.78
N THR A 379 1.94 -7.75 26.01
CA THR A 379 2.81 -7.70 27.19
C THR A 379 3.50 -9.04 27.42
N LYS A 380 2.76 -10.15 27.42
CA LYS A 380 3.35 -11.49 27.62
C LYS A 380 4.34 -11.86 26.53
N LEU A 381 4.03 -11.53 25.27
CA LEU A 381 4.96 -11.74 24.15
C LEU A 381 6.24 -10.91 24.33
N ALA A 382 6.11 -9.63 24.66
CA ALA A 382 7.23 -8.73 24.87
C ALA A 382 8.12 -9.19 26.03
N GLU A 383 7.54 -9.55 27.19
CA GLU A 383 8.28 -10.08 28.34
C GLU A 383 9.00 -11.40 28.00
N SER A 384 8.34 -12.32 27.29
CA SER A 384 8.95 -13.58 26.84
C SER A 384 10.11 -13.37 25.86
N ALA A 385 10.13 -12.25 25.13
CA ALA A 385 11.19 -11.86 24.21
C ALA A 385 12.27 -10.96 24.87
N GLY A 386 12.23 -10.81 26.20
CA GLY A 386 13.21 -10.06 26.97
C GLY A 386 13.02 -8.54 26.97
N TYR A 387 11.82 -8.04 26.62
CA TYR A 387 11.50 -6.63 26.74
C TYR A 387 11.10 -6.27 28.18
N LYS A 388 11.60 -5.13 28.67
CA LYS A 388 11.06 -4.48 29.86
C LYS A 388 9.84 -3.65 29.45
N VAL A 389 8.65 -4.08 29.87
CA VAL A 389 7.39 -3.43 29.52
C VAL A 389 7.02 -2.37 30.56
N ILE A 390 6.85 -1.13 30.12
CA ILE A 390 6.27 -0.04 30.91
C ILE A 390 4.75 -0.07 30.68
N GLN A 391 3.98 -0.23 31.77
CA GLN A 391 2.53 -0.49 31.72
C GLN A 391 1.66 0.74 31.83
#